data_AF-A0A3D6EM52-F1
#
_entry.id   AF-A0A3D6EM52-F1
#
_cell.length_a   1.000
_cell.length_b   1.000
_cell.length_c   1.000
_cell.angle_alpha   90.00
_cell.angle_beta   90.00
_cell.angle_gamma   90.00
#
_symmetry.space_group_name_H-M   'P 1'
#
loop_
_entity.id
_entity.type
_entity.pdbx_description
1 polymer ?
#
loop_
_entity_poly.entity_id
_entity_poly.type
_entity_poly.pdbx_seq_one_letter_code
_entity_poly.pdbx_strand_id
1 'polypeptide(L)'
;MGRPSLQGAPMRLNQMLPVLVLLAAGSAAHAQAAKPSAEVKVGTGVEKMEIQGESAAFKVVPGTKIYAWTKVAGAAESTIMVVFSMGERTSKMELKVPRSPYRTNAYRTFRAGDAGSWTVKVLGADGAELGKADFTVEIQ
;
A
#
# COMPACT_ATOMS: atom_id res chain seq x y z
N MET A 1 -66.05 -22.98 -45.14
CA MET A 1 -67.04 -23.98 -44.67
C MET A 1 -66.29 -25.21 -44.19
N GLY A 2 -66.35 -25.46 -42.87
CA GLY A 2 -66.14 -26.76 -42.21
C GLY A 2 -64.85 -27.53 -42.45
N ARG A 3 -63.94 -27.51 -41.47
CA ARG A 3 -63.38 -28.75 -40.89
C ARG A 3 -63.25 -28.62 -39.37
N PRO A 4 -63.50 -29.71 -38.63
CA PRO A 4 -64.00 -29.68 -37.25
C PRO A 4 -62.93 -30.03 -36.21
N SER A 5 -63.30 -29.71 -34.97
CA SER A 5 -62.72 -30.02 -33.67
C SER A 5 -62.31 -31.49 -33.44
N LEU A 6 -61.35 -31.70 -32.54
CA LEU A 6 -61.18 -32.83 -31.58
C LEU A 6 -59.90 -32.54 -30.76
N GLN A 7 -59.93 -31.95 -29.56
CA GLN A 7 -60.24 -32.57 -28.26
C GLN A 7 -59.83 -34.04 -28.13
N GLY A 8 -58.93 -34.34 -27.19
CA GLY A 8 -58.71 -35.69 -26.65
C GLY A 8 -57.27 -35.97 -26.20
N ALA A 9 -56.98 -35.71 -24.93
CA ALA A 9 -55.75 -36.15 -24.26
C ALA A 9 -55.64 -37.69 -24.18
N PRO A 10 -54.44 -38.21 -23.89
CA PRO A 10 -54.38 -39.05 -22.68
C PRO A 10 -53.18 -38.74 -21.77
N MET A 11 -53.45 -38.66 -20.45
CA MET A 11 -52.48 -38.81 -19.37
C MET A 11 -52.06 -40.27 -19.20
N ARG A 12 -50.75 -40.53 -19.09
CA ARG A 12 -50.10 -41.58 -18.26
C ARG A 12 -48.67 -41.09 -17.96
N LEU A 13 -48.38 -40.54 -16.78
CA LEU A 13 -47.91 -41.22 -15.56
C LEU A 13 -46.75 -42.20 -15.81
N ASN A 14 -45.50 -41.78 -15.57
CA ASN A 14 -44.57 -42.39 -14.58
C ASN A 14 -43.14 -41.75 -14.59
N GLN A 15 -42.62 -41.47 -13.39
CA GLN A 15 -41.20 -41.47 -12.95
C GLN A 15 -40.28 -40.23 -13.07
N MET A 16 -40.05 -39.66 -11.87
CA MET A 16 -38.75 -39.49 -11.20
C MET A 16 -37.77 -38.35 -11.58
N LEU A 17 -37.64 -37.47 -10.58
CA LEU A 17 -36.44 -36.79 -10.03
C LEU A 17 -35.97 -35.45 -10.66
N PRO A 18 -35.63 -34.46 -9.80
CA PRO A 18 -35.29 -33.10 -10.22
C PRO A 18 -33.80 -33.00 -10.53
N VAL A 19 -33.44 -32.30 -11.60
CA VAL A 19 -32.07 -31.81 -11.77
C VAL A 19 -32.10 -30.29 -11.65
N LEU A 20 -31.86 -29.85 -10.41
CA LEU A 20 -31.47 -28.50 -10.05
C LEU A 20 -30.11 -28.21 -10.74
N VAL A 21 -30.14 -27.55 -11.89
CA VAL A 21 -28.92 -26.97 -12.46
C VAL A 21 -28.68 -25.63 -11.77
N LEU A 22 -27.91 -25.71 -10.69
CA LEU A 22 -27.28 -24.56 -10.06
C LEU A 22 -26.21 -24.02 -11.03
N LEU A 23 -26.56 -23.03 -11.86
CA LEU A 23 -25.55 -22.22 -12.56
C LEU A 23 -24.87 -21.35 -11.50
N ALA A 24 -23.79 -21.89 -10.94
CA ALA A 24 -22.87 -21.17 -10.09
C ALA A 24 -22.35 -19.96 -10.88
N ALA A 25 -22.83 -18.77 -10.53
CA ALA A 25 -22.20 -17.52 -10.91
C ALA A 25 -20.82 -17.51 -10.27
N GLY A 26 -19.82 -17.95 -11.04
CA GLY A 26 -18.42 -17.80 -10.69
C GLY A 26 -18.12 -16.33 -10.53
N SER A 27 -18.21 -15.84 -9.29
CA SER A 27 -17.63 -14.57 -8.89
C SER A 27 -16.13 -14.77 -8.93
N ALA A 28 -15.54 -14.61 -10.12
CA ALA A 28 -14.12 -14.33 -10.24
C ALA A 28 -13.90 -12.99 -9.55
N ALA A 29 -13.64 -13.04 -8.25
CA ALA A 29 -13.05 -11.95 -7.51
C ALA A 29 -11.77 -11.59 -8.26
N HIS A 30 -11.85 -10.60 -9.14
CA HIS A 30 -10.68 -9.87 -9.56
C HIS A 30 -10.07 -9.37 -8.26
N ALA A 31 -8.97 -9.99 -7.85
CA ALA A 31 -8.08 -9.38 -6.88
C ALA A 31 -7.69 -8.04 -7.51
N GLN A 32 -8.43 -6.98 -7.15
CA GLN A 32 -8.10 -5.63 -7.49
C GLN A 32 -6.68 -5.46 -6.97
N ALA A 33 -5.69 -5.42 -7.88
CA ALA A 33 -4.31 -5.19 -7.51
C ALA A 33 -4.31 -3.90 -6.69
N ALA A 34 -4.13 -4.03 -5.37
CA ALA A 34 -4.20 -2.90 -4.47
C ALA A 34 -3.12 -1.92 -4.92
N LYS A 35 -3.52 -0.67 -5.16
CA LYS A 35 -2.58 0.36 -5.59
C LYS A 35 -1.40 0.39 -4.61
N PRO A 36 -0.15 0.45 -5.10
CA PRO A 36 1.01 0.61 -4.26
C PRO A 36 0.83 1.74 -3.25
N SER A 37 1.18 1.49 -2.00
CA SER A 37 1.06 2.48 -0.91
C SER A 37 2.17 2.27 0.12
N ALA A 38 2.58 3.33 0.79
CA ALA A 38 3.58 3.30 1.84
C ALA A 38 3.08 4.02 3.09
N GLU A 39 3.06 3.33 4.23
CA GLU A 39 2.95 3.98 5.54
C GLU A 39 4.33 4.51 5.91
N VAL A 40 4.42 5.78 6.28
CA VAL A 40 5.69 6.45 6.61
C VAL A 40 5.60 7.03 8.01
N LYS A 41 6.58 6.69 8.85
CA LYS A 41 6.72 7.21 10.21
C LYS A 41 8.13 7.72 10.41
N VAL A 42 8.25 8.79 11.18
CA VAL A 42 9.54 9.45 11.42
C VAL A 42 9.86 9.37 12.90
N GLY A 43 11.10 9.02 13.23
CA GLY A 43 11.54 8.86 14.63
C GLY A 43 13.06 8.87 14.77
N THR A 44 13.53 8.69 16.00
CA THR A 44 14.96 8.76 16.34
C THR A 44 15.67 7.41 16.24
N GLY A 45 14.93 6.32 16.03
CA GLY A 45 15.51 4.99 15.87
C GLY A 45 14.55 3.99 15.26
N VAL A 46 15.07 2.81 14.92
CA VAL A 46 14.28 1.64 14.54
C VAL A 46 14.80 0.45 15.33
N GLU A 47 13.94 -0.18 16.13
CA GLU A 47 14.26 -1.37 16.90
C GLU A 47 13.22 -2.45 16.60
N LYS A 48 13.65 -3.71 16.42
CA LYS A 48 12.76 -4.85 16.11
C LYS A 48 11.79 -4.59 14.94
N MET A 49 12.24 -3.83 13.94
CA MET A 49 11.45 -3.43 12.76
C MET A 49 10.28 -2.49 13.07
N GLU A 50 10.33 -1.77 14.19
CA GLU A 50 9.36 -0.75 14.58
C GLU A 50 10.08 0.58 14.86
N ILE A 51 9.39 1.68 14.56
CA ILE A 51 9.91 3.03 14.80
C ILE A 51 10.00 3.29 16.31
N GLN A 52 11.07 3.96 16.71
CA GLN A 52 11.29 4.43 18.08
C GLN A 52 11.35 5.96 18.09
N GLY A 53 10.81 6.55 19.16
CA GLY A 53 10.76 8.00 19.30
C GLY A 53 10.01 8.67 18.16
N GLU A 54 8.87 8.08 17.74
CA GLU A 54 8.03 8.65 16.70
C GLU A 54 7.57 10.06 17.09
N SER A 55 7.82 11.03 16.21
CA SER A 55 7.42 12.42 16.43
C SER A 55 7.35 13.18 15.12
N ALA A 56 6.56 14.24 15.09
CA ALA A 56 6.56 15.24 14.03
C ALA A 56 7.49 16.42 14.33
N ALA A 57 8.10 16.46 15.51
CA ALA A 57 9.02 17.52 15.93
C ALA A 57 10.20 16.92 16.72
N PHE A 58 11.41 17.30 16.33
CA PHE A 58 12.65 16.78 16.90
C PHE A 58 13.55 17.92 17.36
N LYS A 59 14.03 17.84 18.60
CA LYS A 59 15.12 18.67 19.12
C LYS A 59 16.35 17.80 19.24
N VAL A 60 17.36 18.05 18.41
CA VAL A 60 18.51 17.15 18.27
C VAL A 60 19.82 17.91 18.16
N VAL A 61 20.92 17.30 18.60
CA VAL A 61 22.26 17.84 18.40
C VAL A 61 22.78 17.52 17.00
N PRO A 62 23.71 18.29 16.44
CA PRO A 62 24.38 17.97 15.18
C PRO A 62 24.96 16.56 15.19
N GLY A 63 24.74 15.81 14.11
CA GLY A 63 25.16 14.41 13.99
C GLY A 63 24.08 13.39 14.37
N THR A 64 22.90 13.82 14.82
CA THR A 64 21.79 12.92 15.15
C THR A 64 21.14 12.37 13.88
N LYS A 65 20.78 11.08 13.91
CA LYS A 65 20.05 10.41 12.82
C LYS A 65 18.56 10.48 13.07
N ILE A 66 17.80 10.89 12.06
CA ILE A 66 16.34 10.74 12.06
C ILE A 66 16.00 9.70 11.00
N TYR A 67 15.20 8.71 11.40
CA TYR A 67 14.81 7.56 10.59
C TYR A 67 13.42 7.78 10.04
N ALA A 68 13.24 7.51 8.75
CA ALA A 68 11.96 7.31 8.11
C ALA A 68 11.71 5.82 8.01
N TRP A 69 10.93 5.29 8.94
CA TRP A 69 10.40 3.95 8.85
C TRP A 69 9.29 3.91 7.81
N THR A 70 9.32 2.88 6.97
CA THR A 70 8.37 2.73 5.87
C THR A 70 7.84 1.31 5.79
N LYS A 71 6.52 1.15 5.69
CA LYS A 71 5.87 -0.12 5.36
C LYS A 71 5.18 -0.01 4.01
N VAL A 72 5.75 -0.67 3.02
CA VAL A 72 5.26 -0.68 1.63
C VAL A 72 4.33 -1.85 1.42
N ALA A 73 3.21 -1.61 0.75
CA ALA A 73 2.26 -2.61 0.28
C ALA A 73 1.97 -2.40 -1.22
N GLY A 74 1.64 -3.47 -1.95
CA GLY A 74 1.30 -3.43 -3.37
C GLY A 74 2.48 -3.26 -4.34
N ALA A 75 3.72 -3.19 -3.84
CA ALA A 75 4.94 -3.03 -4.66
C ALA A 75 5.98 -4.13 -4.38
N ALA A 76 5.57 -5.40 -4.46
CA ALA A 76 6.51 -6.52 -4.34
C ALA A 76 7.51 -6.53 -5.50
N GLU A 77 8.68 -7.12 -5.26
CA GLU A 77 9.78 -7.28 -6.24
C GLU A 77 10.18 -5.97 -6.95
N SER A 78 10.05 -4.84 -6.24
CA SER A 78 10.25 -3.49 -6.77
C SER A 78 11.29 -2.72 -5.96
N THR A 79 11.61 -1.50 -6.39
CA THR A 79 12.37 -0.52 -5.60
C THR A 79 11.48 0.65 -5.20
N ILE A 80 11.82 1.27 -4.07
CA ILE A 80 11.27 2.54 -3.65
C ILE A 80 12.39 3.54 -3.45
N MET A 81 12.08 4.82 -3.59
CA MET A 81 12.99 5.92 -3.30
C MET A 81 12.47 6.72 -2.12
N VAL A 82 13.20 6.72 -1.02
CA VAL A 82 12.92 7.56 0.15
C VAL A 82 13.63 8.89 -0.02
N VAL A 83 12.87 9.99 -0.03
CA VAL A 83 13.36 11.34 -0.33
C VAL A 83 13.08 12.25 0.86
N PHE A 84 14.13 12.65 1.57
CA PHE A 84 14.07 13.73 2.56
C PHE A 84 14.27 15.07 1.85
N SER A 85 13.37 16.02 2.06
CA SER A 85 13.38 17.33 1.38
C SER A 85 13.20 18.48 2.37
N MET A 86 13.96 19.56 2.17
CA MET A 86 13.77 20.86 2.81
C MET A 86 14.08 21.96 1.79
N GLY A 87 13.03 22.62 1.29
CA GLY A 87 13.16 23.55 0.15
C GLY A 87 13.79 22.84 -1.05
N GLU A 88 14.90 23.39 -1.55
CA GLU A 88 15.66 22.82 -2.66
C GLU A 88 16.59 21.66 -2.25
N ARG A 89 16.86 21.50 -0.95
CA ARG A 89 17.76 20.44 -0.46
C ARG A 89 17.03 19.11 -0.46
N THR A 90 17.58 18.12 -1.13
CA THR A 90 17.03 16.75 -1.14
C THR A 90 18.10 15.72 -0.83
N SER A 91 17.71 14.66 -0.12
CA SER A 91 18.52 13.48 0.14
C SER A 91 17.70 12.25 -0.22
N LYS A 92 18.24 11.42 -1.11
CA LYS A 92 17.52 10.28 -1.69
C LYS A 92 18.20 8.98 -1.27
N MET A 93 17.39 7.96 -0.98
CA MET A 93 17.86 6.62 -0.67
C MET A 93 16.99 5.61 -1.41
N GLU A 94 17.60 4.82 -2.29
CA GLU A 94 16.91 3.72 -2.97
C GLU A 94 16.92 2.47 -2.08
N LEU A 95 15.75 1.83 -1.93
CA LEU A 95 15.58 0.62 -1.13
C LEU A 95 14.82 -0.44 -1.93
N LYS A 96 15.24 -1.69 -1.79
CA LYS A 96 14.57 -2.84 -2.41
C LYS A 96 13.37 -3.29 -1.57
N VAL A 97 12.30 -3.66 -2.25
CA VAL A 97 11.06 -4.18 -1.69
C VAL A 97 10.85 -5.60 -2.24
N PRO A 98 11.47 -6.62 -1.64
CA PRO A 98 11.44 -7.99 -2.17
C PRO A 98 10.08 -8.67 -2.03
N ARG A 99 9.20 -8.17 -1.16
CA ARG A 99 7.87 -8.74 -0.91
C ARG A 99 6.86 -7.65 -0.56
N SER A 100 5.58 -7.98 -0.52
CA SER A 100 4.53 -7.08 -0.06
C SER A 100 3.63 -7.77 0.98
N PRO A 101 3.38 -7.19 2.16
CA PRO A 101 3.98 -5.95 2.65
C PRO A 101 5.44 -6.14 3.09
N TYR A 102 6.24 -5.08 3.01
CA TYR A 102 7.63 -5.08 3.48
C TYR A 102 7.94 -3.82 4.27
N ARG A 103 8.67 -4.00 5.37
CA ARG A 103 9.14 -2.92 6.23
C ARG A 103 10.59 -2.65 5.92
N THR A 104 10.90 -1.38 5.72
CA THR A 104 12.26 -0.90 5.50
C THR A 104 12.42 0.46 6.18
N ASN A 105 13.63 0.98 6.23
CA ASN A 105 13.86 2.32 6.73
C ASN A 105 15.02 2.98 5.99
N ALA A 106 14.94 4.30 5.87
CA ALA A 106 16.06 5.15 5.51
C ALA A 106 16.30 6.11 6.66
N TYR A 107 17.52 6.64 6.77
CA TYR A 107 17.81 7.70 7.71
C TYR A 107 18.61 8.79 7.06
N ARG A 108 18.56 9.96 7.68
CA ARG A 108 19.42 11.09 7.37
C ARG A 108 20.08 11.57 8.66
N THR A 109 21.36 11.89 8.56
CA THR A 109 22.11 12.55 9.64
C THR A 109 21.92 14.07 9.52
N PHE A 110 21.38 14.70 10.55
CA PHE A 110 21.11 16.13 10.59
C PHE A 110 22.29 16.90 11.17
N ARG A 111 22.72 17.96 10.48
CA ARG A 111 23.85 18.84 10.83
C ARG A 111 23.34 20.20 11.29
N ALA A 112 24.25 21.07 11.76
CA ALA A 112 23.93 22.41 12.26
C ALA A 112 23.06 23.25 11.32
N GLY A 113 23.22 23.12 10.00
CA GLY A 113 22.45 23.85 8.99
C GLY A 113 21.15 23.18 8.53
N ASP A 114 20.72 22.09 9.18
CA ASP A 114 19.56 21.30 8.80
C ASP A 114 18.31 21.56 9.65
N ALA A 115 18.33 22.59 10.50
CA ALA A 115 17.14 23.04 11.21
C ALA A 115 16.07 23.54 10.22
N GLY A 116 14.81 23.18 10.45
CA GLY A 116 13.69 23.60 9.62
C GLY A 116 12.62 22.53 9.43
N SER A 117 11.67 22.81 8.53
CA SER A 117 10.61 21.89 8.15
C SER A 117 11.08 20.94 7.04
N TRP A 118 10.93 19.65 7.29
CA TRP A 118 11.31 18.57 6.40
C TRP A 118 10.08 17.75 6.01
N THR A 119 10.11 17.27 4.77
CA THR A 119 9.18 16.25 4.29
C THR A 119 9.98 15.03 3.88
N VAL A 120 9.57 13.86 4.35
CA VAL A 120 10.01 12.59 3.77
C VAL A 120 8.92 12.03 2.87
N LYS A 121 9.28 11.69 1.64
CA LYS A 121 8.39 11.03 0.67
C LYS A 121 8.94 9.67 0.31
N VAL A 122 8.04 8.74 0.05
CA VAL A 122 8.36 7.42 -0.50
C VAL A 122 7.78 7.36 -1.89
N LEU A 123 8.66 7.27 -2.88
CA LEU A 123 8.29 7.16 -4.28
C LEU A 123 8.43 5.71 -4.74
N GLY A 124 7.50 5.24 -5.58
CA GLY A 124 7.60 3.96 -6.27
C GLY A 124 8.64 4.01 -7.39
N ALA A 125 8.91 2.85 -8.01
CA ALA A 125 9.85 2.74 -9.13
C ALA A 125 9.46 3.60 -10.34
N ASP A 126 8.16 3.84 -10.51
CA ASP A 126 7.55 4.72 -11.53
C ASP A 126 7.56 6.21 -11.15
N GLY A 127 8.05 6.55 -9.95
CA GLY A 127 8.08 7.91 -9.42
C GLY A 127 6.78 8.36 -8.74
N ALA A 128 5.73 7.54 -8.69
CA ALA A 128 4.52 7.87 -7.95
C ALA A 128 4.77 7.98 -6.45
N GLU A 129 4.14 8.96 -5.81
CA GLU A 129 4.15 9.09 -4.36
C GLU A 129 3.29 7.99 -3.71
N LEU A 130 3.94 7.09 -2.98
CA LEU A 130 3.29 6.00 -2.25
C LEU A 130 2.86 6.44 -0.85
N GLY A 131 3.57 7.41 -0.28
CA GLY A 131 3.33 7.94 1.05
C GLY A 131 4.31 9.05 1.41
N LYS A 132 3.98 9.81 2.47
CA LYS A 132 4.81 10.90 2.97
C LYS A 132 4.60 11.12 4.47
N ALA A 133 5.55 11.79 5.09
CA ALA A 133 5.43 12.34 6.44
C ALA A 133 6.17 13.68 6.53
N ASP A 134 5.56 14.64 7.22
CA ASP A 134 6.12 15.95 7.47
C ASP A 134 6.61 16.03 8.92
N PHE A 135 7.76 16.66 9.13
CA PHE A 135 8.35 16.84 10.46
C PHE A 135 9.22 18.08 10.54
N THR A 136 9.46 18.58 11.75
CA THR A 136 10.32 19.75 11.99
C THR A 136 11.52 19.35 12.82
N VAL A 137 12.67 19.95 12.51
CA VAL A 137 13.93 19.74 13.24
C VAL A 137 14.43 21.06 13.79
N GLU A 138 14.66 21.09 15.09
CA GLU A 138 15.40 22.14 15.79
C GLU A 138 16.76 21.56 16.18
N ILE A 139 17.83 22.27 15.80
CA ILE A 139 19.19 21.88 16.17
C ILE A 139 19.59 22.63 17.44
N GLN A 140 20.05 21.88 18.44
CA GLN A 140 20.56 22.41 19.71
C GLN A 140 22.05 22.71 19.64
#